data_AF-A0A132MSR6-F1
#
_entry.id   AF-A0A132MSR6-F1
#
_cell.length_a   1.000
_cell.length_b   1.000
_cell.length_c   1.000
_cell.angle_alpha   90.00
_cell.angle_beta   90.00
_cell.angle_gamma   90.00
#
_symmetry.space_group_name_H-M   'P 1'
#
loop_
_entity.id
_entity.type
_entity.pdbx_description
1 polymer ?
#
loop_
_entity_poly.entity_id
_entity_poly.type
_entity_poly.pdbx_seq_one_letter_code
_entity_poly.pdbx_strand_id
1 'polypeptide(L)'
;MGFIPANPDGDITPLQHVLGGRNKQPKENSQFTSFAPEGGQGKIYGEQEIKLDYQRLQADIDSGKVKGVEIWPPERVQESIQGEIDKVAGKQVEVTLPHDASPQEVQQFAEDLGLSKSKAEKLIPRIQALLNTQRDSEWLVSGIVPKEYITGPYPTARP
;
A
#
# COMPACT_ATOMS: atom_id res chain seq x y z
N MET A 1 -20.55 2.93 13.05
CA MET A 1 -19.08 2.94 13.01
C MET A 1 -18.64 2.43 11.65
N GLY A 2 -17.74 3.16 10.99
CA GLY A 2 -17.17 2.82 9.68
C GLY A 2 -15.82 2.13 9.81
N PHE A 3 -14.94 2.27 8.81
CA PHE A 3 -13.60 1.69 8.83
C PHE A 3 -12.64 2.66 9.52
N ILE A 4 -12.01 2.21 10.60
CA ILE A 4 -11.08 3.02 11.40
C ILE A 4 -9.68 2.41 11.20
N PRO A 5 -8.70 3.17 10.67
CA PRO A 5 -7.31 2.72 10.59
C PRO A 5 -6.72 2.56 12.00
N ALA A 6 -5.54 1.94 12.11
CA ALA A 6 -4.91 1.68 13.40
C ALA A 6 -4.68 2.97 14.21
N ASN A 7 -4.27 4.04 13.54
CA ASN A 7 -4.20 5.38 14.08
C ASN A 7 -4.61 6.41 13.01
N PRO A 8 -5.84 6.96 13.05
CA PRO A 8 -6.29 7.98 12.10
C PRO A 8 -5.40 9.22 12.00
N ASP A 9 -4.71 9.56 13.09
CA ASP A 9 -3.79 10.70 13.19
C ASP A 9 -2.34 10.27 12.93
N GLY A 10 -2.12 9.07 12.38
CA GLY A 10 -0.82 8.55 12.00
C GLY A 10 -0.14 9.38 10.90
N ASP A 11 1.19 9.39 10.91
CA ASP A 11 2.02 10.11 9.94
C ASP A 11 3.11 9.19 9.38
N ILE A 12 2.72 7.97 8.98
CA ILE A 12 3.66 7.04 8.34
C ILE A 12 3.55 7.16 6.81
N THR A 13 4.64 6.86 6.11
CA THR A 13 4.66 6.80 4.65
C THR A 13 3.98 5.52 4.12
N PRO A 14 3.50 5.50 2.86
CA PRO A 14 3.06 4.28 2.20
C PRO A 14 4.09 3.15 2.29
N LEU A 15 5.37 3.46 2.06
CA LEU A 15 6.45 2.49 2.21
C LEU A 15 6.50 1.88 3.62
N GLN A 16 6.39 2.70 4.68
CA GLN A 16 6.37 2.21 6.06
C GLN A 16 5.12 1.39 6.36
N HIS A 17 3.97 1.72 5.77
CA HIS A 17 2.75 0.94 5.87
C HIS A 17 2.94 -0.47 5.28
N VAL A 18 3.41 -0.53 4.03
CA VAL A 18 3.66 -1.78 3.29
C VAL A 18 4.72 -2.64 3.99
N LEU A 19 5.81 -2.01 4.42
CA LEU A 19 6.87 -2.68 5.18
C LEU A 19 6.44 -3.06 6.60
N GLY A 20 5.44 -2.40 7.18
CA GLY A 20 4.89 -2.64 8.52
C GLY A 20 4.35 -4.05 8.75
N GLY A 21 4.18 -4.85 7.69
CA GLY A 21 4.02 -6.30 7.82
C GLY A 21 5.20 -7.02 8.50
N ARG A 22 6.40 -6.44 8.45
CA ARG A 22 7.65 -6.97 9.04
C ARG A 22 8.00 -6.37 10.40
N ASN A 23 7.42 -5.22 10.78
CA ASN A 23 7.59 -4.54 12.07
C ASN A 23 6.23 -4.02 12.57
N LYS A 24 5.77 -4.48 13.75
CA LYS A 24 4.41 -4.16 14.26
C LYS A 24 4.21 -2.69 14.63
N GLN A 25 5.24 -2.01 15.14
CA GLN A 25 5.15 -0.62 15.62
C GLN A 25 4.70 0.40 14.55
N PRO A 26 5.24 0.40 13.30
CA PRO A 26 4.70 1.22 12.22
C PRO A 26 3.23 0.95 11.91
N LYS A 27 2.80 -0.32 11.96
CA LYS A 27 1.42 -0.70 11.61
C LYS A 27 0.39 -0.21 12.63
N GLU A 28 0.75 -0.19 13.91
CA GLU A 28 -0.10 0.34 14.99
C GLU A 28 -0.29 1.86 14.90
N ASN A 29 0.64 2.58 14.27
CA ASN A 29 0.56 4.03 14.04
C ASN A 29 0.10 4.40 12.63
N SER A 30 -0.43 3.45 11.88
CA SER A 30 -0.82 3.68 10.49
C SER A 30 -2.15 4.41 10.39
N GLN A 31 -2.15 5.53 9.67
CA GLN A 31 -3.36 6.20 9.15
C GLN A 31 -3.95 5.50 7.94
N PHE A 32 -3.20 4.62 7.29
CA PHE A 32 -3.65 3.87 6.12
C PHE A 32 -4.36 2.57 6.48
N THR A 33 -5.28 2.21 5.59
CA THR A 33 -5.87 0.89 5.44
C THR A 33 -5.63 0.41 4.02
N SER A 34 -4.91 -0.70 3.83
CA SER A 34 -4.80 -1.36 2.52
C SER A 34 -6.14 -1.87 2.03
N PHE A 35 -6.47 -1.76 0.74
CA PHE A 35 -7.55 -2.45 0.05
C PHE A 35 -6.99 -3.06 -1.24
N ALA A 36 -7.50 -4.20 -1.68
CA ALA A 36 -7.02 -4.86 -2.89
C ALA A 36 -8.10 -5.82 -3.38
N PRO A 37 -8.62 -5.68 -4.61
CA PRO A 37 -9.78 -6.44 -4.99
C PRO A 37 -9.50 -7.50 -6.05
N GLU A 38 -10.07 -8.69 -5.86
CA GLU A 38 -10.64 -9.39 -7.01
C GLU A 38 -11.93 -8.64 -7.39
N GLY A 39 -11.87 -7.83 -8.46
CA GLY A 39 -13.05 -7.15 -9.03
C GLY A 39 -13.31 -5.68 -8.64
N GLY A 40 -12.32 -4.98 -8.11
CA GLY A 40 -12.35 -3.51 -7.89
C GLY A 40 -12.80 -2.95 -6.54
N GLN A 41 -13.36 -3.72 -5.58
CA GLN A 41 -14.00 -3.11 -4.39
C GLN A 41 -13.73 -3.76 -3.02
N GLY A 42 -13.12 -4.93 -2.93
CA GLY A 42 -13.02 -5.69 -1.67
C GLY A 42 -11.69 -5.54 -0.91
N LYS A 43 -11.74 -5.73 0.41
CA LYS A 43 -10.62 -6.21 1.22
C LYS A 43 -11.03 -7.50 1.92
N ILE A 44 -10.18 -8.52 1.82
CA ILE A 44 -10.40 -9.81 2.45
C ILE A 44 -9.84 -9.80 3.87
N TYR A 45 -10.69 -10.18 4.83
CA TYR A 45 -10.41 -10.38 6.25
C TYR A 45 -10.79 -11.81 6.64
N GLY A 46 -9.83 -12.74 6.59
CA GLY A 46 -10.13 -14.15 6.85
C GLY A 46 -11.12 -14.70 5.82
N GLU A 47 -12.27 -15.20 6.28
CA GLU A 47 -13.38 -15.69 5.44
C GLU A 47 -14.41 -14.60 5.09
N GLN A 48 -14.11 -13.33 5.40
CA GLN A 48 -15.03 -12.21 5.20
C GLN A 48 -14.47 -11.18 4.22
N GLU A 49 -15.30 -10.69 3.31
CA GLU A 49 -14.98 -9.60 2.41
C GLU A 49 -15.76 -8.34 2.80
N ILE A 50 -15.03 -7.24 2.97
CA ILE A 50 -15.60 -5.90 3.15
C ILE A 50 -15.40 -5.14 1.85
N LYS A 51 -16.46 -4.52 1.32
CA LYS A 51 -16.36 -3.72 0.11
C LYS A 51 -16.41 -2.23 0.40
N LEU A 52 -15.60 -1.48 -0.33
CA LEU A 52 -15.53 -0.03 -0.30
C LEU A 52 -16.12 0.54 -1.60
N ASP A 53 -17.14 1.38 -1.47
CA ASP A 53 -17.67 2.20 -2.57
C ASP A 53 -16.73 3.39 -2.80
N TYR A 54 -15.56 3.10 -3.38
CA TYR A 54 -14.49 4.09 -3.57
C TYR A 54 -14.90 5.19 -4.55
N GLN A 55 -15.77 4.90 -5.54
CA GLN A 55 -16.22 5.89 -6.52
C GLN A 55 -17.07 6.97 -5.85
N ARG A 56 -18.07 6.55 -5.05
CA ARG A 56 -18.88 7.49 -4.30
C ARG A 56 -18.07 8.20 -3.22
N LEU A 57 -17.18 7.49 -2.53
CA LEU A 57 -16.31 8.09 -1.53
C LEU A 57 -15.42 9.17 -2.16
N GLN A 58 -14.81 8.91 -3.32
CA GLN A 58 -13.98 9.90 -4.02
C GLN A 58 -14.81 11.13 -4.41
N ALA A 59 -16.00 10.96 -4.98
CA ALA A 59 -16.87 12.08 -5.33
C ALA A 59 -17.29 12.93 -4.11
N ASP A 60 -17.54 12.28 -2.97
CA ASP A 60 -17.90 12.97 -1.73
C ASP A 60 -16.67 13.63 -1.06
N ILE A 61 -15.44 13.12 -1.27
CA ILE A 61 -14.19 13.81 -0.91
C ILE A 61 -13.99 15.06 -1.78
N ASP A 62 -14.11 14.91 -3.10
CA ASP A 62 -13.87 15.99 -4.07
C ASP A 62 -14.87 17.16 -3.90
N SER A 63 -16.10 16.85 -3.51
CA SER A 63 -17.12 17.87 -3.17
C SER A 63 -16.95 18.48 -1.78
N GLY A 64 -16.01 17.99 -0.98
CA GLY A 64 -15.74 18.46 0.39
C GLY A 64 -16.75 18.00 1.45
N LYS A 65 -17.66 17.09 1.08
CA LYS A 65 -18.63 16.46 1.99
C LYS A 65 -17.95 15.52 2.97
N VAL A 66 -17.00 14.71 2.50
CA VAL A 66 -16.12 13.90 3.32
C VAL A 66 -14.79 14.63 3.47
N LYS A 67 -14.28 14.71 4.70
CA LYS A 67 -13.03 15.37 5.05
C LYS A 67 -12.14 14.44 5.86
N GLY A 68 -10.83 14.64 5.78
CA GLY A 68 -9.86 13.83 6.52
C GLY A 68 -9.76 12.38 6.02
N VAL A 69 -10.16 12.14 4.77
CA VAL A 69 -10.02 10.86 4.09
C VAL A 69 -9.32 11.10 2.76
N GLU A 70 -8.35 10.27 2.42
CA GLU A 70 -7.68 10.29 1.12
C GLU A 70 -7.59 8.89 0.54
N ILE A 71 -7.84 8.75 -0.75
CA ILE A 71 -7.71 7.50 -1.49
C ILE A 71 -6.43 7.55 -2.33
N TRP A 72 -5.57 6.56 -2.15
CA TRP A 72 -4.35 6.38 -2.92
C TRP A 72 -4.54 5.17 -3.84
N PRO A 73 -4.70 5.39 -5.16
CA PRO A 73 -4.78 4.30 -6.11
C PRO A 73 -3.42 3.60 -6.29
N PRO A 74 -3.37 2.40 -6.88
CA PRO A 74 -2.15 1.59 -6.96
C PRO A 74 -0.98 2.32 -7.60
N GLU A 75 -1.21 3.03 -8.70
CA GLU A 75 -0.17 3.81 -9.39
C GLU A 75 0.47 4.84 -8.44
N ARG A 76 -0.33 5.56 -7.65
CA ARG A 76 0.18 6.55 -6.70
C ARG A 76 0.97 5.91 -5.55
N VAL A 77 0.54 4.73 -5.07
CA VAL A 77 1.28 3.97 -4.05
C VAL A 77 2.64 3.52 -4.60
N GLN A 78 2.64 2.98 -5.82
CA GLN A 78 3.85 2.52 -6.51
C GLN A 78 4.82 3.68 -6.79
N GLU A 79 4.32 4.81 -7.30
CA GLU A 79 5.11 6.04 -7.51
C GLU A 79 5.74 6.55 -6.21
N SER A 80 4.98 6.54 -5.10
CA SER A 80 5.52 6.95 -3.81
C SER A 80 6.64 6.05 -3.31
N ILE A 81 6.55 4.74 -3.54
CA ILE A 81 7.60 3.78 -3.16
C ILE A 81 8.80 3.90 -4.10
N GLN A 82 8.56 4.08 -5.41
CA GLN A 82 9.61 4.33 -6.40
C GLN A 82 10.40 5.60 -6.07
N GLY A 83 9.74 6.67 -5.63
CA GLY A 83 10.42 7.88 -5.16
C GLY A 83 11.36 7.63 -3.98
N GLU A 84 11.00 6.73 -3.06
CA GLU A 84 11.87 6.32 -1.94
C GLU A 84 13.06 5.45 -2.39
N ILE A 85 12.89 4.64 -3.45
CA ILE A 85 13.99 3.91 -4.10
C ILE A 85 14.98 4.91 -4.71
N ASP A 86 14.48 5.83 -5.55
CA ASP A 86 15.31 6.83 -6.25
C ASP A 86 16.08 7.72 -5.27
N LYS A 87 15.42 8.12 -4.18
CA LYS A 87 16.03 8.91 -3.10
C LYS A 87 17.17 8.19 -2.40
N VAL A 88 17.02 6.89 -2.09
CA VAL A 88 18.10 6.09 -1.47
C VAL A 88 19.24 5.85 -2.45
N ALA A 89 18.92 5.55 -3.70
CA ALA A 89 19.92 5.38 -4.76
C ALA A 89 20.70 6.68 -5.01
N GLY A 90 20.01 7.83 -4.94
CA GLY A 90 20.52 9.13 -5.35
C GLY A 90 20.48 9.35 -6.86
N LYS A 91 19.68 8.54 -7.57
CA LYS A 91 19.45 8.56 -9.02
C LYS A 91 18.13 7.85 -9.30
N GLN A 92 17.55 8.09 -10.48
CA GLN A 92 16.41 7.29 -10.94
C GLN A 92 16.84 5.84 -11.13
N VAL A 93 16.05 4.90 -10.59
CA VAL A 93 16.24 3.46 -10.72
C VAL A 93 15.03 2.87 -11.42
N GLU A 94 15.22 2.33 -12.61
CA GLU A 94 14.20 1.54 -13.28
C GLU A 94 14.20 0.12 -12.70
N VAL A 95 13.18 -0.23 -11.91
CA VAL A 95 13.03 -1.58 -11.35
C VAL A 95 12.42 -2.49 -12.43
N THR A 96 13.27 -3.27 -13.09
CA THR A 96 12.88 -4.17 -14.20
C THR A 96 12.52 -5.59 -13.75
N LEU A 97 12.52 -5.85 -12.44
CA LEU A 97 12.20 -7.17 -11.89
C LEU A 97 10.70 -7.48 -12.04
N PRO A 98 10.32 -8.74 -12.31
CA PRO A 98 8.92 -9.13 -12.27
C PRO A 98 8.39 -9.09 -10.83
N HIS A 99 7.07 -8.93 -10.66
CA HIS A 99 6.45 -8.75 -9.34
C HIS A 99 6.58 -9.98 -8.41
N ASP A 100 6.90 -11.16 -8.97
CA ASP A 100 7.12 -12.43 -8.28
C ASP A 100 8.61 -12.77 -8.10
N ALA A 101 9.52 -11.82 -8.38
CA ALA A 101 10.95 -12.00 -8.19
C ALA A 101 11.27 -12.48 -6.77
N SER A 102 12.17 -13.46 -6.70
CA SER A 102 12.68 -14.03 -5.46
C SER A 102 13.52 -13.01 -4.67
N PRO A 103 13.67 -13.21 -3.35
CA PRO A 103 14.55 -12.36 -2.53
C PRO A 103 16.00 -12.30 -3.05
N GLN A 104 16.50 -13.39 -3.65
CA GLN A 104 17.83 -13.47 -4.24
C GLN A 104 17.94 -12.59 -5.50
N GLU A 105 16.93 -12.59 -6.37
CA GLU A 105 16.90 -11.72 -7.56
C GLU A 105 16.82 -10.23 -7.16
N VAL A 106 16.03 -9.91 -6.14
CA VAL A 106 15.97 -8.55 -5.57
C VAL A 106 17.32 -8.12 -5.00
N GLN A 107 18.00 -9.02 -4.29
CA GLN A 107 19.33 -8.75 -3.75
C GLN A 107 20.35 -8.52 -4.88
N GLN A 108 20.41 -9.42 -5.86
CA GLN A 108 21.33 -9.31 -6.98
C GLN A 108 21.11 -8.01 -7.76
N PHE A 109 19.86 -7.67 -8.06
CA PHE A 109 19.52 -6.42 -8.71
C PHE A 109 20.03 -5.21 -7.92
N ALA A 110 19.84 -5.17 -6.61
CA ALA A 110 20.30 -4.06 -5.78
C ALA A 110 21.83 -3.92 -5.75
N GLU A 111 22.56 -5.04 -5.81
CA GLU A 111 24.03 -5.07 -5.90
C GLU A 111 24.54 -4.61 -7.27
N ASP A 112 23.86 -5.01 -8.35
CA ASP A 112 24.19 -4.66 -9.74
C ASP A 112 24.00 -3.17 -10.06
N LEU A 113 23.28 -2.41 -9.23
CA LEU A 113 23.15 -0.95 -9.37
C LEU A 113 24.46 -0.18 -9.17
N GLY A 114 25.53 -0.85 -8.71
CA GLY A 114 26.86 -0.27 -8.49
C GLY A 114 26.90 0.72 -7.32
N LEU A 115 26.00 0.57 -6.34
CA LEU A 115 25.89 1.45 -5.18
C LEU A 115 26.73 0.92 -4.01
N SER A 116 26.92 1.74 -2.97
CA SER A 116 27.56 1.25 -1.74
C SER A 116 26.73 0.14 -1.10
N LYS A 117 27.39 -0.78 -0.39
CA LYS A 117 26.74 -1.89 0.33
C LYS A 117 25.57 -1.41 1.21
N SER A 118 25.76 -0.32 1.96
CA SER A 118 24.71 0.26 2.81
C SER A 118 23.51 0.79 2.02
N LYS A 119 23.71 1.33 0.81
CA LYS A 119 22.60 1.73 -0.06
C LYS A 119 21.88 0.51 -0.63
N ALA A 120 22.60 -0.48 -1.14
CA ALA A 120 22.02 -1.72 -1.66
C ALA A 120 21.14 -2.42 -0.59
N GLU A 121 21.64 -2.56 0.64
CA GLU A 121 20.89 -3.13 1.77
C GLU A 121 19.58 -2.38 2.07
N LYS A 122 19.55 -1.04 1.89
CA LYS A 122 18.35 -0.22 2.08
C LYS A 122 17.36 -0.31 0.91
N LEU A 123 17.84 -0.65 -0.28
CA LEU A 123 17.01 -0.77 -1.48
C LEU A 123 16.23 -2.10 -1.51
N ILE A 124 16.82 -3.20 -1.05
CA ILE A 124 16.19 -4.53 -1.04
C ILE A 124 14.75 -4.50 -0.49
N PRO A 125 14.48 -4.01 0.74
CA PRO A 125 13.11 -3.97 1.26
C PRO A 125 12.19 -3.04 0.47
N ARG A 126 12.71 -1.95 -0.11
CA ARG A 126 11.91 -0.99 -0.90
C ARG A 126 11.49 -1.57 -2.24
N ILE A 127 12.41 -2.24 -2.92
CA ILE A 127 12.14 -2.96 -4.17
C ILE A 127 11.13 -4.06 -3.89
N GLN A 128 11.30 -4.85 -2.83
CA GLN A 128 10.30 -5.85 -2.44
C GLN A 128 8.92 -5.24 -2.17
N ALA A 129 8.86 -4.07 -1.51
CA ALA A 129 7.61 -3.37 -1.27
C ALA A 129 6.94 -2.95 -2.59
N LEU A 130 7.70 -2.40 -3.54
CA LEU A 130 7.20 -2.05 -4.87
C LEU A 130 6.62 -3.26 -5.59
N LEU A 131 7.37 -4.37 -5.64
CA LEU A 131 6.92 -5.60 -6.31
C LEU A 131 5.65 -6.18 -5.67
N ASN A 132 5.56 -6.17 -4.34
CA ASN A 132 4.35 -6.60 -3.64
C ASN A 132 3.14 -5.71 -3.98
N THR A 133 3.32 -4.39 -4.00
CA THR A 133 2.24 -3.45 -4.34
C THR A 133 1.78 -3.58 -5.79
N GLN A 134 2.68 -3.93 -6.70
CA GLN A 134 2.36 -4.23 -8.10
C GLN A 134 1.57 -5.53 -8.21
N ARG A 135 2.02 -6.60 -7.55
CA ARG A 135 1.32 -7.90 -7.53
C ARG A 135 -0.10 -7.77 -6.99
N ASP A 136 -0.25 -7.07 -5.87
CA ASP A 136 -1.51 -7.02 -5.12
C ASP A 136 -2.43 -5.90 -5.62
N SER A 137 -1.99 -5.05 -6.55
CA SER A 137 -2.71 -3.85 -6.98
C SER A 137 -3.22 -3.04 -5.78
N GLU A 138 -2.32 -2.76 -4.83
CA GLU A 138 -2.69 -2.25 -3.51
C GLU A 138 -3.20 -0.81 -3.57
N TRP A 139 -4.38 -0.59 -2.99
CA TRP A 139 -4.93 0.73 -2.67
C TRP A 139 -4.66 1.04 -1.21
N LEU A 140 -4.37 2.30 -0.89
CA LEU A 140 -4.36 2.77 0.49
C LEU A 140 -5.46 3.80 0.71
N VAL A 141 -6.21 3.67 1.80
CA VAL A 141 -7.14 4.72 2.23
C VAL A 141 -6.66 5.28 3.56
N SER A 142 -6.39 6.58 3.62
CA SER A 142 -6.02 7.26 4.85
C SER A 142 -7.25 7.79 5.57
N GLY A 143 -7.21 7.81 6.91
CA GLY A 143 -8.26 8.39 7.75
C GLY A 143 -9.47 7.47 7.97
N ILE A 144 -10.50 8.01 8.63
CA ILE A 144 -11.70 7.25 9.03
C ILE A 144 -12.71 7.23 7.89
N VAL A 145 -12.95 6.06 7.31
CA VAL A 145 -13.96 5.89 6.26
C VAL A 145 -15.34 5.79 6.89
N PRO A 146 -16.31 6.65 6.53
CA PRO A 146 -17.67 6.58 7.07
C PRO A 146 -18.39 5.27 6.67
N LYS A 147 -19.30 4.80 7.53
CA LYS A 147 -19.96 3.48 7.39
C LYS A 147 -20.76 3.37 6.09
N GLU A 148 -21.34 4.47 5.62
CA GLU A 148 -22.19 4.54 4.44
C GLU A 148 -21.47 4.25 3.11
N TYR A 149 -20.13 4.19 3.11
CA TYR A 149 -19.31 3.78 1.96
C TYR A 149 -18.83 2.33 2.05
N ILE A 150 -19.24 1.60 3.09
CA ILE A 150 -18.75 0.26 3.39
C ILE A 150 -19.92 -0.72 3.34
N THR A 151 -19.73 -1.83 2.65
CA THR A 151 -20.70 -2.95 2.63
C THR A 151 -20.05 -4.26 3.05
N GLY A 152 -20.84 -5.19 3.57
CA GLY A 152 -20.39 -6.44 4.18
C GLY A 152 -20.36 -6.40 5.72
N PRO A 153 -19.67 -7.35 6.38
CA PRO A 153 -18.89 -8.43 5.77
C PRO A 153 -19.76 -9.42 5.01
N TYR A 154 -19.31 -9.83 3.82
CA TYR A 154 -19.85 -10.96 3.07
C TYR A 154 -18.96 -12.19 3.26
N PRO A 155 -19.47 -13.42 3.21
CA PRO A 155 -18.60 -14.58 3.06
C PRO A 155 -17.73 -14.41 1.82
N THR A 156 -16.43 -14.66 1.93
CA THR A 156 -15.55 -14.68 0.76
C THR A 156 -16.08 -15.72 -0.23
N ALA A 157 -16.30 -15.33 -1.49
CA ALA A 157 -16.85 -16.20 -2.54
C ALA A 157 -15.87 -17.30 -3.03
N ARG A 158 -14.83 -17.64 -2.25
CA ARG A 158 -13.87 -18.67 -2.63
C ARG A 158 -14.49 -20.05 -2.46
N PRO A 159 -14.53 -20.90 -3.51
CA PRO A 159 -14.77 -22.33 -3.36
C PRO A 159 -13.63 -23.04 -2.62
#